data_AF-A0A536YC67-F1
#
_entry.id   AF-A0A536YC67-F1
#
_cell.length_a   1.000
_cell.length_b   1.000
_cell.length_c   1.000
_cell.angle_alpha   90.00
_cell.angle_beta   90.00
_cell.angle_gamma   90.00
#
_symmetry.space_group_name_H-M   'P 1'
#
loop_
_entity.id
_entity.type
_entity.pdbx_description
1 polymer ?
#
loop_
_entity_poly.entity_id
_entity_poly.type
_entity_poly.pdbx_seq_one_letter_code
_entity_poly.pdbx_strand_id
1 'polypeptide(L)'
;WSFVPQLVAPIFEGGALRANLDLAKVRKDIGIAQYEKTIQTAFTEVADGLAARGTFDDQLAAQQRFTTTQQRSLELSLFRYRNGVDSYLQVLTAQTGFYNAQLALVAARQQRLTNLVDLYRALGGGWIAHTGDTPRSPEA
;
A
#
# COMPACT_ATOMS: atom_id res chain seq x y z
N TRP A 1 -2.32 -6.69 68.05
CA TRP A 1 -1.94 -6.33 66.67
C TRP A 1 -0.48 -5.89 66.71
N SER A 2 0.36 -6.31 65.78
CA SER A 2 1.76 -5.87 65.71
C SER A 2 1.98 -5.09 64.42
N PHE A 3 2.84 -4.07 64.52
CA PHE A 3 3.26 -3.20 63.43
C PHE A 3 4.79 -3.11 63.50
N VAL A 4 5.46 -3.60 62.46
CA VAL A 4 6.93 -3.66 62.39
C VAL A 4 7.36 -3.14 61.02
N PRO A 5 7.61 -1.83 60.86
CA PRO A 5 8.12 -1.28 59.62
C PRO A 5 9.61 -1.61 59.46
N GLN A 6 10.02 -1.97 58.24
CA GLN A 6 11.42 -2.21 57.88
C GLN A 6 11.84 -1.26 56.76
N LEU A 7 13.01 -0.62 56.93
CA LEU A 7 13.64 0.25 55.92
C LEU A 7 14.93 -0.42 55.43
N VAL A 8 15.12 -0.51 54.11
CA VAL A 8 16.33 -1.05 53.50
C VAL A 8 16.89 -0.02 52.52
N ALA A 9 18.15 0.37 52.75
CA ALA A 9 18.91 1.28 51.89
C ALA A 9 20.31 0.69 51.65
N PRO A 10 20.59 0.13 50.47
CA PRO A 10 21.90 -0.44 50.15
C PRO A 10 22.99 0.65 50.12
N ILE A 11 24.10 0.45 50.84
CA ILE A 11 25.22 1.40 50.84
C ILE A 11 26.28 1.03 49.77
N PHE A 12 26.46 -0.26 49.47
CA PHE A 12 27.38 -0.73 48.44
C PHE A 12 26.87 -2.00 47.76
N GLU A 13 26.67 -1.95 46.43
CA GLU A 13 26.27 -3.10 45.60
C GLU A 13 27.24 -3.36 44.43
N GLY A 14 28.50 -2.94 44.54
CA GLY A 14 29.50 -3.20 43.49
C GLY A 14 29.17 -2.61 42.11
N GLY A 15 28.29 -1.62 42.03
CA GLY A 15 27.84 -1.00 40.78
C GLY A 15 26.55 -1.57 40.17
N ALA A 16 25.95 -2.61 40.77
CA ALA A 16 24.74 -3.26 40.24
C ALA A 16 23.56 -2.27 40.03
N LEU A 17 23.31 -1.37 40.98
CA LEU A 17 22.28 -0.32 40.84
C LEU A 17 22.56 0.61 39.65
N ARG A 18 23.82 0.96 39.38
CA ARG A 18 24.19 1.80 38.23
C ARG A 18 24.01 1.04 36.92
N ALA A 19 24.46 -0.21 36.87
CA ALA A 19 24.26 -1.07 35.70
C ALA A 19 22.78 -1.29 35.37
N ASN A 20 21.93 -1.49 36.38
CA ASN A 20 20.47 -1.61 36.20
C ASN A 20 19.84 -0.29 35.72
N LEU A 21 20.28 0.84 36.25
CA LEU A 21 19.85 2.15 35.78
C LEU A 21 20.26 2.38 34.30
N ASP A 22 21.49 2.02 33.94
CA ASP A 22 21.98 2.18 32.58
C ASP A 22 21.26 1.24 31.60
N LEU A 23 20.98 -0.01 32.00
CA LEU A 23 20.11 -0.91 31.24
C LEU A 23 18.71 -0.32 31.04
N ALA A 24 18.13 0.29 32.07
CA ALA A 24 16.81 0.94 31.97
C ALA A 24 16.84 2.14 31.01
N LYS A 25 17.90 2.95 31.00
CA LYS A 25 18.10 4.04 30.04
C LYS A 25 18.23 3.52 28.61
N VAL A 26 19.07 2.51 28.39
CA VAL A 26 19.23 1.89 27.06
C VAL A 26 17.91 1.34 26.54
N ARG A 27 17.10 0.70 27.39
CA ARG A 27 15.76 0.23 27.01
C ARG A 27 14.83 1.37 26.61
N LYS A 28 14.90 2.51 27.30
CA LYS A 28 14.15 3.72 26.91
C LYS A 28 14.61 4.22 25.54
N ASP A 29 15.92 4.33 25.31
CA ASP A 29 16.47 4.83 24.05
C ASP A 29 16.11 3.90 22.88
N ILE A 30 16.12 2.58 23.09
CA ILE A 30 15.59 1.60 22.13
C ILE A 30 14.11 1.86 21.84
N GLY A 31 13.31 2.14 22.86
CA GLY A 31 11.89 2.48 22.70
C GLY A 31 11.68 3.75 21.85
N ILE A 32 12.51 4.78 22.07
CA ILE A 32 12.48 6.02 21.28
C ILE A 32 12.85 5.73 19.83
N ALA A 33 13.95 5.02 19.59
CA ALA A 33 14.39 4.68 18.24
C ALA A 33 13.34 3.83 17.50
N GLN A 34 12.67 2.91 18.19
CA GLN A 34 11.60 2.11 17.61
C GLN A 34 10.38 2.97 17.23
N TYR A 35 10.02 3.94 18.08
CA TYR A 35 8.96 4.90 17.80
C TYR A 35 9.29 5.78 16.57
N GLU A 36 10.49 6.33 16.53
CA GLU A 36 10.98 7.11 15.38
C GLU A 36 10.96 6.29 14.09
N LYS A 37 11.41 5.04 14.15
CA LYS A 37 11.35 4.11 13.02
C LYS A 37 9.93 3.87 12.54
N THR A 38 8.98 3.66 13.45
CA THR A 38 7.56 3.49 13.09
C THR A 38 7.02 4.70 12.34
N ILE A 39 7.34 5.92 12.79
CA ILE A 39 6.94 7.15 12.09
C ILE A 39 7.57 7.23 10.70
N GLN A 40 8.87 6.96 10.59
CA GLN A 40 9.58 7.01 9.30
C GLN A 40 9.00 6.01 8.31
N THR A 41 8.74 4.78 8.74
CA THR A 41 8.11 3.74 7.90
C THR A 41 6.70 4.17 7.45
N ALA A 42 5.87 4.69 8.36
CA ALA A 42 4.53 5.15 8.00
C ALA A 42 4.56 6.29 6.97
N PHE A 43 5.50 7.24 7.11
CA PHE A 43 5.64 8.32 6.14
C PHE A 43 6.06 7.81 4.75
N THR A 44 7.00 6.86 4.69
CA THR A 44 7.40 6.21 3.44
C THR A 44 6.24 5.47 2.79
N GLU A 45 5.47 4.67 3.55
CA GLU A 45 4.31 3.94 3.03
C GLU A 45 3.25 4.88 2.41
N VAL A 46 2.99 6.03 3.05
CA VAL A 46 2.05 7.03 2.52
C VAL A 46 2.62 7.71 1.27
N ALA A 47 3.90 8.08 1.28
CA ALA A 47 4.55 8.70 0.13
C ALA A 47 4.55 7.77 -1.09
N ASP A 48 4.85 6.49 -0.89
CA ASP A 48 4.82 5.47 -1.93
C ASP A 48 3.41 5.28 -2.50
N GLY A 49 2.39 5.19 -1.64
CA GLY A 49 0.99 5.06 -2.06
C GLY A 49 0.49 6.28 -2.86
N LEU A 50 0.89 7.49 -2.48
CA LEU A 50 0.55 8.73 -3.19
C LEU A 50 1.28 8.83 -4.54
N ALA A 51 2.57 8.49 -4.60
CA ALA A 51 3.33 8.46 -5.85
C ALA A 51 2.75 7.44 -6.84
N ALA A 52 2.36 6.26 -6.34
CA ALA A 52 1.76 5.21 -7.15
C ALA A 52 0.37 5.60 -7.71
N ARG A 53 -0.40 6.43 -7.00
CA ARG A 53 -1.73 6.88 -7.49
C ARG A 53 -1.63 7.60 -8.84
N GLY A 54 -0.66 8.52 -8.98
CA GLY A 54 -0.47 9.27 -10.23
C GLY A 54 -0.08 8.38 -11.40
N THR A 55 0.82 7.43 -11.18
CA THR A 55 1.29 6.52 -12.23
C THR A 55 0.22 5.50 -12.65
N PHE A 56 -0.63 5.06 -11.72
CA PHE A 56 -1.74 4.14 -12.03
C PHE A 56 -2.83 4.78 -12.89
N ASP A 57 -3.14 6.06 -12.70
CA ASP A 57 -4.13 6.75 -13.53
C ASP A 57 -3.62 6.89 -14.99
N ASP A 58 -2.34 7.23 -15.19
CA ASP A 58 -1.72 7.29 -16.50
C ASP A 58 -1.64 5.91 -17.18
N GLN A 59 -1.25 4.87 -16.42
CA GLN A 59 -1.22 3.50 -16.90
C GLN A 59 -2.61 3.02 -17.31
N LEU A 60 -3.64 3.32 -16.52
CA LEU A 60 -5.03 2.96 -16.81
C LEU A 60 -5.51 3.64 -18.10
N ALA A 61 -5.22 4.94 -18.26
CA ALA A 61 -5.56 5.68 -19.47
C ALA A 61 -4.84 5.11 -20.72
N ALA A 62 -3.57 4.73 -20.58
CA ALA A 62 -2.81 4.07 -21.65
C ALA A 62 -3.41 2.72 -22.03
N GLN A 63 -3.78 1.89 -21.06
CA GLN A 63 -4.42 0.59 -21.33
C GLN A 63 -5.80 0.74 -21.96
N GLN A 64 -6.58 1.73 -21.53
CA GLN A 64 -7.87 2.02 -22.15
C GLN A 64 -7.71 2.37 -23.63
N ARG A 65 -6.74 3.24 -23.97
CA ARG A 65 -6.41 3.58 -25.36
C ARG A 65 -5.94 2.35 -26.15
N PHE A 66 -5.10 1.50 -25.54
CA PHE A 66 -4.61 0.29 -26.18
C PHE A 66 -5.75 -0.70 -26.49
N THR A 67 -6.68 -0.91 -25.55
CA THR A 67 -7.87 -1.74 -25.76
C THR A 67 -8.73 -1.21 -26.92
N THR A 68 -8.94 0.10 -27.00
CA THR A 68 -9.66 0.72 -28.13
C THR A 68 -8.94 0.52 -29.46
N THR A 69 -7.62 0.63 -29.50
CA THR A 69 -6.83 0.35 -30.70
C THR A 69 -6.98 -1.12 -31.14
N GLN A 70 -6.92 -2.07 -30.20
CA GLN A 70 -7.11 -3.49 -30.53
C GLN A 70 -8.53 -3.80 -31.01
N GLN A 71 -9.54 -3.14 -30.44
CA GLN A 71 -10.91 -3.21 -30.95
C GLN A 71 -10.98 -2.76 -32.42
N ARG A 72 -10.33 -1.64 -32.74
CA ARG A 72 -10.31 -1.12 -34.12
C ARG A 72 -9.58 -2.06 -35.08
N SER A 73 -8.49 -2.67 -34.64
CA SER A 73 -7.77 -3.70 -35.41
C SER A 73 -8.67 -4.91 -35.70
N LEU A 74 -9.45 -5.36 -34.71
CA LEU A 74 -10.43 -6.44 -34.90
C LEU A 74 -11.52 -6.07 -35.91
N GLU A 75 -12.09 -4.86 -35.78
CA GLU A 75 -13.10 -4.36 -36.73
C GLU A 75 -12.55 -4.33 -38.18
N LEU A 76 -11.30 -3.88 -38.35
CA LEU A 76 -10.65 -3.83 -39.66
C LEU A 76 -10.37 -5.24 -40.22
N SER A 77 -9.87 -6.17 -39.40
CA SER A 77 -9.66 -7.56 -39.83
C SER A 77 -10.98 -8.23 -40.23
N LEU A 78 -12.07 -7.98 -39.49
CA LEU A 78 -13.40 -8.46 -39.86
C LEU A 78 -13.88 -7.87 -41.19
N PHE A 79 -13.65 -6.59 -41.41
CA PHE A 79 -13.99 -5.94 -42.68
C PHE A 79 -13.21 -6.57 -43.85
N ARG A 80 -11.90 -6.76 -43.72
CA ARG A 80 -11.08 -7.37 -44.78
C ARG A 80 -11.47 -8.82 -45.07
N TYR A 81 -11.74 -9.61 -44.04
CA TYR A 81 -12.25 -10.97 -44.19
C TYR A 81 -13.58 -11.02 -44.93
N ARG A 82 -14.55 -10.16 -44.56
CA ARG A 82 -15.87 -10.09 -45.22
C ARG A 82 -15.79 -9.68 -46.69
N ASN A 83 -14.80 -8.89 -47.05
CA ASN A 83 -14.53 -8.50 -48.44
C ASN A 83 -13.63 -9.51 -49.19
N GLY A 84 -13.26 -10.63 -48.56
CA GLY A 84 -12.43 -11.67 -49.18
C GLY A 84 -10.95 -11.30 -49.35
N VAL A 85 -10.48 -10.23 -48.69
CA VAL A 85 -9.11 -9.71 -48.83
C VAL A 85 -8.11 -10.47 -47.95
N ASP A 86 -8.53 -10.92 -46.77
CA ASP A 86 -7.69 -11.62 -45.80
C ASP A 86 -8.35 -12.91 -45.30
N SER A 87 -7.55 -13.85 -44.76
CA SER A 87 -8.05 -15.10 -44.18
C SER A 87 -8.68 -14.90 -42.79
N TYR A 88 -9.55 -15.83 -42.38
CA TYR A 88 -10.17 -15.79 -41.05
C TYR A 88 -9.16 -15.91 -39.90
N LEU A 89 -7.96 -16.45 -40.15
CA LEU A 89 -6.90 -16.53 -39.15
C LEU A 89 -6.52 -15.13 -38.63
N GLN A 90 -6.50 -14.11 -39.50
CA GLN A 90 -6.22 -12.73 -39.09
C GLN A 90 -7.30 -12.16 -38.17
N VAL A 91 -8.55 -12.56 -38.37
CA VAL A 91 -9.66 -12.21 -37.46
C VAL A 91 -9.44 -12.85 -36.10
N LEU A 92 -9.11 -14.15 -36.07
CA LEU A 92 -8.88 -14.87 -34.81
C LEU A 92 -7.69 -14.28 -34.03
N THR A 93 -6.58 -13.98 -34.70
CA THR A 93 -5.42 -13.31 -34.08
C THR A 93 -5.81 -11.95 -33.51
N ALA A 94 -6.59 -11.14 -34.25
CA ALA A 94 -7.07 -9.85 -33.75
C ALA A 94 -8.06 -9.99 -32.58
N GLN A 95 -8.93 -11.01 -32.57
CA GLN A 95 -9.81 -11.32 -31.44
C GLN A 95 -9.00 -11.66 -30.19
N THR A 96 -8.00 -12.52 -30.31
CA THR A 96 -7.10 -12.86 -29.20
C THR A 96 -6.35 -11.63 -28.68
N GLY A 97 -5.86 -10.76 -29.58
CA GLY A 97 -5.21 -9.50 -29.22
C GLY A 97 -6.13 -8.57 -28.44
N PHE A 98 -7.38 -8.39 -28.90
CA PHE A 98 -8.37 -7.58 -28.21
C PHE A 98 -8.75 -8.14 -26.84
N TYR A 99 -8.94 -9.46 -26.74
CA TYR A 99 -9.25 -10.12 -25.48
C TYR A 99 -8.11 -9.96 -24.46
N ASN A 100 -6.87 -10.16 -24.87
CA ASN A 100 -5.70 -9.94 -24.02
C ASN A 100 -5.59 -8.48 -23.55
N ALA A 101 -5.90 -7.51 -24.42
CA ALA A 101 -5.92 -6.10 -24.05
C ALA A 101 -7.03 -5.78 -23.03
N GLN A 102 -8.19 -6.43 -23.11
CA GLN A 102 -9.24 -6.30 -22.10
C GLN A 102 -8.80 -6.88 -20.75
N LEU A 103 -8.20 -8.07 -20.74
CA LEU A 103 -7.67 -8.69 -19.51
C LEU A 103 -6.64 -7.78 -18.84
N ALA A 104 -5.71 -7.23 -19.61
CA ALA A 104 -4.70 -6.30 -19.09
C ALA A 104 -5.32 -5.01 -18.51
N LEU A 105 -6.38 -4.49 -19.13
CA LEU A 105 -7.12 -3.34 -18.61
C LEU A 105 -7.82 -3.65 -17.29
N VAL A 106 -8.42 -4.83 -17.14
CA VAL A 106 -9.04 -5.26 -15.88
C VAL A 106 -7.98 -5.42 -14.78
N ALA A 107 -6.84 -6.03 -15.09
CA ALA A 107 -5.73 -6.16 -14.14
C ALA A 107 -5.21 -4.79 -13.67
N ALA A 108 -5.06 -3.82 -14.60
CA ALA A 108 -4.66 -2.45 -14.25
C ALA A 108 -5.68 -1.76 -13.34
N ARG A 109 -6.98 -1.95 -13.60
CA ARG A 109 -8.06 -1.43 -12.71
C ARG A 109 -8.01 -2.05 -11.33
N GLN A 110 -7.77 -3.36 -11.24
CA GLN A 110 -7.60 -4.05 -9.96
C GLN A 110 -6.42 -3.48 -9.18
N GLN A 111 -5.26 -3.31 -9.82
CA GLN A 111 -4.06 -2.80 -9.17
C GLN A 111 -4.24 -1.37 -8.64
N ARG A 112 -4.93 -0.52 -9.39
CA ARG A 112 -5.32 0.82 -8.93
C ARG A 112 -6.18 0.78 -7.66
N LEU A 113 -7.18 -0.12 -7.61
CA LEU A 113 -8.03 -0.27 -6.43
C LEU A 113 -7.26 -0.79 -5.22
N THR A 114 -6.35 -1.75 -5.42
CA THR A 114 -5.46 -2.24 -4.37
C THR A 114 -4.60 -1.11 -3.80
N ASN A 115 -4.01 -0.26 -4.66
CA ASN A 115 -3.24 0.90 -4.20
C ASN A 115 -4.06 1.88 -3.35
N LEU A 116 -5.34 2.10 -3.69
CA LEU A 116 -6.23 2.94 -2.88
C LEU A 116 -6.49 2.33 -1.50
N VAL A 117 -6.67 1.01 -1.43
CA VAL A 117 -6.83 0.29 -0.15
C VAL A 117 -5.54 0.35 0.68
N ASP A 118 -4.38 0.19 0.03
CA ASP A 118 -3.09 0.27 0.71
C ASP A 118 -2.81 1.68 1.25
N LEU A 119 -3.17 2.72 0.49
CA LEU A 119 -3.08 4.11 0.95
C LEU A 119 -4.03 4.36 2.14
N TYR A 120 -5.26 3.86 2.07
CA TYR A 120 -6.21 3.96 3.18
C TYR A 120 -5.67 3.27 4.45
N ARG A 121 -5.05 2.09 4.30
CA ARG A 121 -4.38 1.37 5.40
C ARG A 121 -3.21 2.17 5.96
N ALA A 122 -2.34 2.70 5.11
CA ALA A 122 -1.16 3.48 5.52
C ALA A 122 -1.54 4.76 6.27
N LEU A 123 -2.68 5.38 5.91
CA LEU A 123 -3.24 6.54 6.60
C LEU A 123 -3.93 6.22 7.93
N GLY A 124 -3.94 4.95 8.36
CA GLY A 124 -4.51 4.51 9.64
C GLY A 124 -5.91 3.94 9.53
N GLY A 125 -6.46 3.74 8.32
CA GLY A 125 -7.64 2.92 8.09
C GLY A 125 -8.93 3.38 8.78
N GLY A 126 -9.03 4.65 9.16
CA GLY A 126 -10.14 5.19 9.93
C GLY A 126 -10.06 4.94 11.44
N TRP A 127 -8.90 4.52 11.96
CA TRP A 127 -8.68 4.33 13.39
C TRP A 127 -8.79 5.64 14.16
N ILE A 128 -9.53 5.59 15.27
CA ILE A 128 -9.74 6.71 16.18
C ILE A 128 -8.82 6.50 17.40
N ALA A 129 -7.80 7.35 17.53
CA ALA A 129 -6.81 7.24 18.60
C ALA A 129 -7.39 7.58 19.99
N HIS A 130 -8.44 8.39 20.06
CA HIS A 130 -9.10 8.81 21.29
C HIS A 130 -10.62 8.62 21.20
N THR A 131 -11.21 7.96 22.20
CA THR A 131 -12.66 7.76 22.31
C THR A 131 -13.38 9.11 22.25
N GLY A 132 -14.05 9.41 21.12
CA GLY A 132 -14.76 10.68 20.87
C GLY A 132 -14.38 11.40 19.59
N ASP A 133 -13.25 11.07 18.94
CA ASP A 133 -12.91 11.67 17.65
C ASP A 133 -13.79 11.09 16.53
N THR A 134 -14.29 11.97 15.65
CA THR A 134 -14.98 11.53 14.43
C THR A 134 -13.96 10.93 13.47
N PRO A 135 -14.21 9.74 12.89
CA PRO A 135 -13.29 9.15 11.94
C PRO A 135 -13.11 10.09 10.74
N ARG A 136 -11.86 10.29 10.29
CA ARG A 136 -11.59 11.10 9.08
C ARG A 136 -12.28 10.46 7.90
N SER A 137 -13.06 11.26 7.15
CA SER A 137 -13.80 10.79 5.97
C SER A 137 -12.84 10.17 4.96
N PRO A 138 -13.20 9.04 4.31
CA PRO A 138 -12.37 8.37 3.30
C PRO A 138 -12.16 9.17 2.01
N GLU A 139 -12.72 10.38 1.89
CA GLU A 139 -12.72 11.19 0.67
C GLU A 139 -11.64 12.31 0.62
N ALA A 140 -10.79 12.44 1.64
CA ALA A 140 -9.74 13.47 1.69
C ALA A 140 -8.45 13.07 0.95
#